data_AF-A0A4Q0SBW6-F1
#
_entry.id   AF-A0A4Q0SBW6-F1
#
_cell.length_a   1.000
_cell.length_b   1.000
_cell.length_c   1.000
_cell.angle_alpha   90.00
_cell.angle_beta   90.00
_cell.angle_gamma   90.00
#
_symmetry.space_group_name_H-M   'P 1'
#
loop_
_entity.id
_entity.type
_entity.pdbx_description
1 polymer ?
#
loop_
_entity_poly.entity_id
_entity_poly.type
_entity_poly.pdbx_seq_one_letter_code
_entity_poly.pdbx_strand_id
1 'polypeptide(L)' 'MLILIDNPERRAELISRVRARIECEIEEVSEALCEGRPATRSLRLLETLTKILAELEVQK' A
#
# COMPACT_ATOMS: atom_id res chain seq x y z
N MET A 1 -3.31 -15.14 -9.74
CA MET A 1 -4.35 -15.82 -8.93
C MET A 1 -4.71 -14.87 -7.80
N LEU A 2 -5.65 -13.94 -8.03
CA LEU A 2 -6.13 -13.04 -6.99
C LEU A 2 -7.12 -13.83 -6.13
N ILE A 3 -6.79 -13.96 -4.85
CA ILE A 3 -7.61 -14.62 -3.86
C ILE A 3 -8.92 -13.82 -3.78
N LEU A 4 -10.01 -14.40 -4.29
CA LEU A 4 -11.36 -13.92 -4.05
C LEU A 4 -11.59 -13.93 -2.54
N ILE A 5 -11.43 -12.78 -1.89
CA ILE A 5 -11.79 -12.62 -0.49
C ILE A 5 -13.30 -12.46 -0.46
N ASP A 6 -14.00 -13.59 -0.43
CA ASP A 6 -15.47 -13.69 -0.35
C ASP A 6 -16.03 -13.11 0.96
N ASN A 7 -15.15 -12.81 1.93
CA ASN A 7 -15.51 -12.19 3.20
C ASN A 7 -15.26 -10.66 3.16
N PRO A 8 -16.32 -9.82 3.17
CA PRO A 8 -16.18 -8.37 3.08
C PRO A 8 -15.48 -7.74 4.29
N GLU A 9 -15.60 -8.32 5.49
CA GLU A 9 -14.90 -7.84 6.69
C GLU A 9 -13.39 -8.07 6.55
N ARG A 10 -13.00 -9.26 6.08
CA ARG A 10 -11.59 -9.58 5.82
C ARG A 10 -11.00 -8.72 4.70
N ARG A 11 -11.81 -8.36 3.70
CA ARG A 11 -11.40 -7.42 2.65
C ARG A 11 -11.20 -6.02 3.21
N ALA A 12 -12.13 -5.54 4.04
CA ALA A 12 -12.02 -4.24 4.70
C ALA A 12 -10.78 -4.16 5.63
N GLU A 13 -10.50 -5.22 6.37
CA GLU A 13 -9.29 -5.32 7.19
C GLU A 13 -8.02 -5.26 6.32
N LEU A 14 -7.98 -6.01 5.22
CA LEU A 14 -6.85 -6.00 4.31
C LEU A 14 -6.63 -4.62 3.67
N ILE A 15 -7.70 -3.96 3.23
CA ILE A 15 -7.66 -2.57 2.73
C ILE A 15 -7.09 -1.64 3.79
N SER A 16 -7.57 -1.74 5.03
CA SER A 16 -7.07 -0.92 6.16
C SER A 16 -5.57 -1.12 6.38
N ARG A 17 -5.10 -2.37 6.38
CA ARG A 17 -3.67 -2.70 6.54
C ARG A 17 -2.82 -2.21 5.39
N VAL A 18 -3.30 -2.32 4.15
CA VAL A 18 -2.60 -1.81 2.96
C VAL A 18 -2.50 -0.28 3.02
N ARG A 19 -3.57 0.42 3.41
CA ARG A 19 -3.56 1.88 3.59
C ARG A 19 -2.56 2.32 4.66
N ALA A 20 -2.60 1.69 5.83
CA ALA A 20 -1.63 1.97 6.89
C ALA A 20 -0.18 1.76 6.43
N ARG A 21 0.07 0.72 5.63
CA ARG A 21 1.42 0.50 5.07
C ARG A 21 1.82 1.56 4.06
N ILE A 22 0.90 2.02 3.20
CA ILE A 22 1.14 3.13 2.28
C ILE A 22 1.54 4.39 3.05
N GLU A 23 0.83 4.72 4.13
CA GLU A 23 1.17 5.87 4.96
C GLU A 23 2.59 5.78 5.53
N CYS A 24 2.99 4.62 6.07
CA CYS A 24 4.36 4.41 6.54
C CYS A 24 5.40 4.59 5.42
N GLU A 25 5.16 4.06 4.21
CA GLU A 25 6.12 4.21 3.12
C GLU A 25 6.20 5.67 2.61
N ILE A 26 5.11 6.45 2.70
CA ILE A 26 5.12 7.89 2.39
C ILE A 26 6.00 8.64 3.39
N GLU A 27 5.89 8.31 4.67
CA GLU A 27 6.73 8.90 5.73
C GLU A 27 8.21 8.60 5.48
N GLU A 28 8.55 7.35 5.20
CA GLU A 28 9.93 6.92 4.86
C GLU A 28 10.48 7.63 3.61
N VAL A 29 9.66 7.82 2.57
CA VAL A 29 10.04 8.61 1.39
C VAL A 29 10.30 10.06 1.79
N SER A 30 9.43 10.64 2.61
CA SER A 30 9.54 12.04 3.05
C SER A 30 10.81 12.26 3.87
N GLU A 31 11.12 11.35 4.81
CA GLU A 31 12.35 11.38 5.60
C GLU A 31 13.59 11.24 4.71
N ALA A 32 13.61 10.24 3.81
CA ALA A 32 14.71 10.05 2.89
C ALA A 32 14.95 11.29 2.01
N LEU A 33 13.89 11.94 1.53
CA LEU A 33 14.00 13.17 0.75
C LEU A 33 14.55 14.33 1.58
N CYS A 34 14.10 14.51 2.82
CA CYS A 34 14.61 15.52 3.75
C CYS A 34 16.12 15.33 4.02
N GLU A 35 16.58 14.08 4.09
CA GLU A 35 17.98 13.74 4.32
C GLU A 35 18.82 13.67 3.02
N GLY A 36 18.22 13.92 1.86
CA GLY A 36 18.90 13.82 0.56
C GLY A 36 19.31 12.40 0.17
N ARG A 37 18.69 11.38 0.78
CA ARG A 37 18.92 9.96 0.49
C ARG A 37 17.93 9.44 -0.58
N PRO A 38 18.35 8.49 -1.41
CA PRO A 38 17.45 7.88 -2.39
C PRO A 38 16.38 7.00 -1.72
N ALA A 39 15.11 7.26 -2.01
CA ALA A 39 13.96 6.50 -1.49
C ALA A 39 13.46 5.39 -2.45
N THR A 40 14.32 4.85 -3.31
CA THR A 40 13.93 3.97 -4.43
C THR A 40 13.15 2.73 -3.99
N ARG A 41 13.47 2.16 -2.81
CA ARG A 41 12.75 1.00 -2.27
C ARG A 41 11.32 1.37 -1.88
N SER A 42 11.15 2.41 -1.07
CA SER A 42 9.85 2.86 -0.59
C SER A 42 8.96 3.34 -1.73
N LEU A 43 9.53 3.98 -2.74
CA LEU A 43 8.81 4.34 -3.98
C LEU A 43 8.25 3.11 -4.72
N ARG A 44 9.06 2.04 -4.90
CA ARG A 44 8.59 0.79 -5.53
C ARG A 44 7.51 0.08 -4.69
N LEU A 45 7.65 0.13 -3.36
CA LEU A 45 6.66 -0.43 -2.45
C LEU A 45 5.35 0.35 -2.54
N LEU A 46 5.39 1.68 -2.58
CA LEU A 46 4.22 2.52 -2.82
C LEU A 46 3.51 2.16 -4.12
N GLU A 47 4.24 2.09 -5.24
CA GLU A 47 3.64 1.70 -6.53
C GLU A 47 2.92 0.34 -6.46
N THR A 48 3.52 -0.62 -5.75
CA THR A 48 2.94 -1.96 -5.60
C THR A 48 1.71 -1.96 -4.69
N LEU A 49 1.80 -1.29 -3.53
CA LEU A 49 0.72 -1.22 -2.56
C LEU A 49 -0.48 -0.44 -3.11
N THR A 50 -0.24 0.63 -3.87
CA THR A 50 -1.31 1.39 -4.54
C THR A 50 -2.04 0.52 -5.57
N LYS A 51 -1.34 -0.33 -6.34
CA LYS A 51 -1.98 -1.28 -7.26
C LYS A 51 -2.82 -2.31 -6.51
N ILE A 52 -2.27 -2.91 -5.45
CA ILE A 52 -3.00 -3.86 -4.60
C ILE A 52 -4.26 -3.20 -4.02
N LEU A 53 -4.15 -1.97 -3.50
CA LEU A 53 -5.28 -1.24 -2.95
C LEU A 53 -6.37 -1.03 -4.01
N ALA A 54 -5.99 -0.59 -5.22
CA ALA A 54 -6.94 -0.42 -6.32
C ALA A 54 -7.65 -1.74 -6.69
N GLU A 55 -6.90 -2.84 -6.75
CA GLU A 55 -7.48 -4.17 -7.01
C GLU A 55 -8.46 -4.63 -5.92
N LEU A 56 -8.17 -4.33 -4.65
CA LEU A 56 -9.04 -4.65 -3.52
C LEU A 56 -10.30 -3.77 -3.47
N GLU A 57 -10.22 -2.52 -3.93
CA GLU A 57 -11.36 -1.58 -3.97
C GLU A 57 -12.30 -1.81 -5.16
N VAL A 58 -11.78 -2.33 -6.29
CA VAL A 58 -12.56 -2.65 -7.50
C VAL A 58 -13.39 -3.93 -7.36
N GLN A 59 -12.99 -4.87 -6.50
CA GLN A 59 -13.75 -6.08 -6.17
C GLN A 59 -14.95 -5.78 -5.25
N LYS A 60 -15.92 -5.00 -5.75
CA LYS A 60 -17.20 -4.73 -5.09
C LYS A 60 -18.20 -5.85 -5.31
#